data_AF-A0A970QCJ5-F1
#
_entry.id   AF-A0A970QCJ5-F1
#
_cell.length_a   1.000
_cell.length_b   1.000
_cell.length_c   1.000
_cell.angle_alpha   90.00
_cell.angle_beta   90.00
_cell.angle_gamma   90.00
#
_symmetry.space_group_name_H-M   'P 1'
#
loop_
_entity.id
_entity.type
_entity.pdbx_description
1 polymer ?
#
loop_
_entity_poly.entity_id
_entity_poly.type
_entity_poly.pdbx_seq_one_letter_code
_entity_poly.pdbx_strand_id
1 'polypeptide(L)'
;MHYWPVSGDSNLTWTTFWSEYLAAGDPLEIITRLETIASLKSPGTLPPSTPAVVTYRFIAAFLSQAVFGRQMWECRSGVLDTSGEEPTLRHEWFDSCPKAEGHLRHRQEEDLFGQPGYRFWFLVRDNAPALCLETTGHAWDTSGVRFDLVKLYQARHRIWPVVNFVARDLLP
;
A
#
# COMPACT_ATOMS: atom_id res chain seq x y z
N MET A 1 -26.72 17.76 -2.29
CA MET A 1 -26.73 16.39 -1.73
C MET A 1 -27.82 15.63 -2.47
N HIS A 2 -27.47 14.97 -3.57
CA HIS A 2 -28.43 14.24 -4.40
C HIS A 2 -28.52 12.79 -3.90
N TYR A 3 -29.69 12.42 -3.37
CA TYR A 3 -30.01 11.04 -3.01
C TYR A 3 -30.38 10.28 -4.29
N TRP A 4 -29.68 9.19 -4.56
CA TRP A 4 -30.06 8.23 -5.61
C TRP A 4 -31.10 7.26 -5.03
N PRO A 5 -32.29 7.09 -5.62
CA PRO A 5 -33.24 6.10 -5.15
C PRO A 5 -32.79 4.73 -5.68
N VAL A 6 -32.31 3.86 -4.78
CA VAL A 6 -32.10 2.45 -5.08
C VAL A 6 -33.45 1.75 -4.90
N SER A 7 -34.23 1.65 -5.97
CA SER A 7 -35.45 0.86 -6.01
C SER A 7 -35.10 -0.60 -6.35
N GLY A 8 -35.11 -1.46 -5.32
CA GLY A 8 -34.99 -2.93 -5.44
C GLY A 8 -34.32 -3.56 -4.23
N ASP A 9 -35.10 -4.16 -3.32
CA ASP A 9 -34.73 -4.88 -2.08
C ASP A 9 -33.79 -4.15 -1.10
N SER A 10 -34.38 -3.18 -0.40
CA SER A 10 -33.75 -2.24 0.52
C SER A 10 -33.65 -2.76 1.96
N ASN A 11 -32.77 -3.70 2.24
CA ASN A 11 -32.28 -3.92 3.62
C ASN A 11 -30.77 -3.68 3.78
N LEU A 12 -30.03 -3.48 2.68
CA LEU A 12 -28.64 -3.06 2.76
C LEU A 12 -28.55 -1.56 2.95
N THR A 13 -28.28 -1.17 4.18
CA THR A 13 -27.89 0.18 4.52
C THR A 13 -26.37 0.24 4.56
N TRP A 14 -25.76 1.39 4.24
CA TRP A 14 -24.31 1.58 4.41
C TRP A 14 -23.82 1.24 5.82
N THR A 15 -24.73 1.33 6.81
CA THR A 15 -24.50 0.97 8.20
C THR A 15 -24.38 -0.54 8.48
N THR A 16 -25.04 -1.41 7.69
CA THR A 16 -24.93 -2.87 7.86
C THR A 16 -23.92 -3.52 6.92
N PHE A 17 -23.54 -2.82 5.85
CA PHE A 17 -22.64 -3.31 4.81
C PHE A 17 -21.36 -3.95 5.35
N TRP A 18 -20.62 -3.28 6.24
CA TRP A 18 -19.33 -3.79 6.74
C TRP A 18 -19.49 -5.05 7.57
N SER A 19 -20.55 -5.13 8.38
CA SER A 19 -20.84 -6.29 9.20
C SER A 19 -21.24 -7.48 8.34
N GLU A 20 -22.05 -7.26 7.30
CA GLU A 20 -22.41 -8.27 6.30
C GLU A 20 -21.18 -8.72 5.49
N TYR A 21 -20.31 -7.79 5.09
CA TYR A 21 -19.06 -8.07 4.39
C TYR A 21 -18.11 -8.95 5.20
N LEU A 22 -17.90 -8.62 6.47
CA LEU A 22 -17.01 -9.37 7.35
C LEU A 22 -17.61 -10.73 7.76
N ALA A 23 -18.93 -10.87 7.75
CA ALA A 23 -19.62 -12.12 8.10
C ALA A 23 -19.83 -13.07 6.91
N ALA A 24 -19.58 -12.61 5.68
CA ALA A 24 -19.78 -13.43 4.49
C ALA A 24 -18.83 -14.62 4.44
N GLY A 25 -19.38 -15.79 4.12
CA GLY A 25 -18.58 -17.00 3.87
C GLY A 25 -17.69 -16.85 2.62
N ASP A 26 -18.12 -16.04 1.65
CA ASP A 26 -17.34 -15.66 0.48
C ASP A 26 -17.46 -14.13 0.22
N PRO A 27 -16.40 -13.35 0.49
CA PRO A 27 -16.39 -11.92 0.20
C PRO A 27 -16.60 -11.56 -1.29
N LEU A 28 -16.35 -12.49 -2.22
CA LEU A 28 -16.57 -12.26 -3.65
C LEU A 28 -18.04 -12.07 -3.96
N GLU A 29 -18.95 -12.76 -3.26
CA GLU A 29 -20.40 -12.62 -3.49
C GLU A 29 -20.86 -11.18 -3.25
N ILE A 30 -20.32 -10.53 -2.23
CA ILE A 30 -20.66 -9.14 -1.90
C ILE A 30 -20.06 -8.17 -2.92
N ILE A 31 -18.83 -8.42 -3.38
CA ILE A 31 -18.21 -7.62 -4.44
C ILE A 31 -18.99 -7.75 -5.74
N THR A 32 -19.34 -8.97 -6.17
CA THR A 32 -20.14 -9.20 -7.39
C THR A 32 -21.51 -8.53 -7.29
N ARG A 33 -22.13 -8.57 -6.12
CA ARG A 33 -23.38 -7.84 -5.88
C ARG A 33 -23.21 -6.33 -6.00
N LEU A 34 -22.14 -5.75 -5.45
CA LEU A 34 -21.82 -4.33 -5.60
C LEU A 34 -21.55 -3.95 -7.06
N GLU A 35 -20.76 -4.76 -7.78
CA GLU A 35 -20.50 -4.56 -9.21
C GLU A 35 -21.81 -4.55 -10.00
N THR A 36 -22.72 -5.46 -9.68
CA THR A 36 -24.05 -5.55 -10.30
C THR A 36 -24.88 -4.29 -10.02
N ILE A 37 -24.96 -3.85 -8.75
CA ILE A 37 -25.70 -2.65 -8.37
C ILE A 37 -25.11 -1.40 -9.03
N ALA A 38 -23.78 -1.31 -9.09
CA ALA A 38 -23.06 -0.19 -9.69
C ALA A 38 -22.99 -0.27 -11.22
N SER A 39 -23.53 -1.33 -11.84
CA SER A 39 -23.41 -1.60 -13.29
C SER A 39 -21.96 -1.57 -13.79
N LEU A 40 -21.01 -2.00 -12.95
CA LEU A 40 -19.61 -2.10 -13.30
C LEU A 40 -19.38 -3.38 -14.10
N LYS A 41 -18.65 -3.26 -15.20
CA LYS A 41 -18.22 -4.42 -15.98
C LYS A 41 -16.99 -5.03 -15.32
N SER A 42 -17.05 -6.33 -15.00
CA SER A 42 -15.85 -7.05 -14.57
C SER A 42 -14.80 -6.99 -15.69
N PRO A 43 -13.55 -6.61 -15.39
CA PRO A 43 -12.50 -6.50 -16.40
C PRO A 43 -12.17 -7.89 -16.97
N GLY A 44 -12.20 -8.03 -18.30
CA GLY A 44 -11.93 -9.31 -18.97
C GLY A 44 -10.48 -9.80 -18.82
N THR A 45 -9.54 -8.87 -18.64
CA THR A 45 -8.15 -9.17 -18.32
C THR A 45 -7.66 -8.18 -17.26
N LEU A 46 -6.95 -8.68 -16.26
CA LEU A 46 -6.31 -7.82 -15.28
C LEU A 46 -5.14 -7.08 -15.96
N PRO A 47 -5.01 -5.75 -15.76
CA PRO A 47 -3.88 -5.02 -16.29
C PRO A 47 -2.56 -5.54 -15.67
N PRO A 48 -1.43 -5.37 -16.38
CA PRO A 48 -0.12 -5.67 -15.82
C PRO A 48 0.11 -4.93 -14.50
N SER A 49 0.79 -5.58 -13.56
CA SER A 49 1.14 -4.94 -12.29
C SER A 49 2.13 -3.80 -12.53
N THR A 50 1.73 -2.59 -12.17
CA THR A 50 2.60 -1.41 -12.21
C THR A 50 3.60 -1.42 -11.05
N PRO A 51 4.66 -0.60 -11.08
CA PRO A 51 5.60 -0.50 -9.95
C PRO A 51 4.91 -0.15 -8.62
N ALA A 52 3.93 0.75 -8.66
CA ALA A 52 3.14 1.11 -7.48
C ALA A 52 2.35 -0.09 -6.95
N VAL A 53 1.71 -0.87 -7.83
CA VAL A 53 0.99 -2.09 -7.44
C VAL A 53 1.93 -3.12 -6.82
N VAL A 54 3.13 -3.32 -7.37
CA VAL A 54 4.13 -4.22 -6.78
C VAL A 54 4.56 -3.74 -5.40
N THR A 55 4.76 -2.43 -5.23
CA THR A 55 5.13 -1.81 -3.95
C THR A 55 4.03 -2.01 -2.89
N TYR A 56 2.77 -1.75 -3.22
CA TYR A 56 1.65 -1.96 -2.30
C TYR A 56 1.43 -3.44 -1.97
N ARG A 57 1.60 -4.34 -2.96
CA ARG A 57 1.56 -5.79 -2.71
C ARG A 57 2.69 -6.23 -1.78
N PHE A 58 3.87 -5.65 -1.90
CA PHE A 58 4.98 -5.91 -0.99
C PHE A 58 4.60 -5.53 0.44
N ILE A 59 4.13 -4.29 0.64
CA ILE A 59 3.71 -3.76 1.95
C ILE A 59 2.64 -4.66 2.56
N ALA A 60 1.58 -4.95 1.81
CA ALA A 60 0.48 -5.77 2.29
C ALA A 60 0.95 -7.18 2.67
N ALA A 61 1.74 -7.82 1.82
CA ALA A 61 2.27 -9.16 2.08
C ALA A 61 3.20 -9.20 3.30
N PHE A 62 4.07 -8.19 3.47
CA PHE A 62 4.92 -8.04 4.65
C PHE A 62 4.08 -7.91 5.93
N LEU A 63 3.14 -6.95 5.96
CA LEU A 63 2.31 -6.69 7.14
C LEU A 63 1.43 -7.89 7.51
N SER A 64 0.91 -8.60 6.50
CA SER A 64 0.09 -9.80 6.73
C SER A 64 0.86 -10.92 7.45
N GLN A 65 2.18 -10.97 7.30
CA GLN A 65 3.04 -11.93 7.99
C GLN A 65 3.49 -11.41 9.35
N ALA A 66 3.77 -10.11 9.43
CA ALA A 66 4.15 -9.46 10.67
C ALA A 66 3.02 -9.40 11.71
N VAL A 67 1.75 -9.53 11.29
CA VAL A 67 0.57 -9.36 12.18
C VAL A 67 0.54 -10.28 13.40
N PHE A 68 1.13 -11.48 13.30
CA PHE A 68 1.24 -12.42 14.42
C PHE A 68 2.62 -12.42 15.08
N GLY A 69 3.51 -11.52 14.64
CA GLY A 69 4.83 -11.33 15.21
C GLY A 69 4.77 -10.69 16.59
N ARG A 70 5.88 -10.80 17.34
CA ARG A 70 6.02 -10.15 18.66
C ARG A 70 6.28 -8.65 18.55
N GLN A 71 6.84 -8.22 17.43
CA GLN A 71 7.25 -6.84 17.18
C GLN A 71 6.09 -6.07 16.57
N MET A 72 5.94 -4.80 16.98
CA MET A 72 4.90 -3.95 16.41
C MET A 72 5.39 -3.37 15.08
N TRP A 73 4.64 -3.65 14.03
CA TRP A 73 4.92 -3.16 12.69
C TRP A 73 3.84 -2.20 12.21
N GLU A 74 4.28 -1.10 11.63
CA GLU A 74 3.41 -0.12 10.99
C GLU A 74 3.90 0.18 9.57
N CYS A 75 2.98 0.56 8.69
CA CYS A 75 3.34 1.19 7.41
C CYS A 75 2.83 2.63 7.42
N ARG A 76 3.72 3.57 7.13
CA ARG A 76 3.46 5.01 7.27
C ARG A 76 3.95 5.75 6.04
N SER A 77 3.21 6.77 5.61
CA SER A 77 3.62 7.68 4.53
C SER A 77 4.87 8.47 4.95
N GLY A 78 5.74 8.77 4.00
CA GLY A 78 6.87 9.70 4.16
C GLY A 78 6.45 11.15 4.40
N VAL A 79 5.16 11.45 4.22
CA VAL A 79 4.54 12.75 4.50
C VAL A 79 3.54 12.61 5.65
N LEU A 80 3.62 13.51 6.61
CA LEU A 80 2.58 13.83 7.59
C LEU A 80 1.55 14.73 6.92
N ASP A 81 0.40 14.18 6.59
CA ASP A 81 -0.71 14.91 5.98
C ASP A 81 -1.93 14.78 6.89
N THR A 82 -2.20 15.85 7.65
CA THR A 82 -3.36 15.95 8.55
C THR A 82 -4.31 17.01 8.01
N SER A 83 -5.61 16.74 8.06
CA SER A 83 -6.63 17.65 7.57
C SER A 83 -6.51 19.04 8.21
N GLY A 84 -6.30 20.06 7.39
CA GLY A 84 -6.20 21.46 7.83
C GLY A 84 -4.79 21.91 8.21
N GLU A 85 -3.79 21.03 8.10
CA GLU A 85 -2.38 21.37 8.28
C GLU A 85 -1.63 21.21 6.96
N GLU A 86 -0.57 22.00 6.78
CA GLU A 86 0.30 21.84 5.61
C GLU A 86 1.07 20.51 5.71
N PRO A 87 1.10 19.70 4.64
CA PRO A 87 1.79 18.43 4.65
C PRO A 87 3.29 18.63 4.94
N THR A 88 3.80 17.86 5.89
CA THR A 88 5.18 17.96 6.37
C THR A 88 5.94 16.68 6.07
N LEU A 89 7.12 16.79 5.48
CA LEU A 89 7.97 15.64 5.23
C LEU A 89 8.58 15.10 6.54
N ARG A 90 8.60 13.79 6.71
CA ARG A 90 9.24 13.10 7.84
C ARG A 90 10.75 12.98 7.65
N HIS A 91 11.45 14.11 7.68
CA HIS A 91 12.90 14.17 7.45
C HIS A 91 13.68 13.14 8.29
N GLU A 92 13.28 12.95 9.54
CA GLU A 92 13.89 12.00 10.48
C GLU A 92 13.87 10.55 10.00
N TRP A 93 12.90 10.17 9.16
CA TRP A 93 12.83 8.83 8.57
C TRP A 93 13.67 8.71 7.30
N PHE A 94 13.77 9.77 6.51
CA PHE A 94 14.67 9.82 5.37
C PHE A 94 16.14 9.80 5.79
N ASP A 95 16.47 10.38 6.95
CA ASP A 95 17.80 10.32 7.55
C ASP A 95 18.20 8.87 7.90
N SER A 96 17.23 8.01 8.22
CA SER A 96 17.45 6.57 8.47
C SER A 96 17.66 5.76 7.19
N CYS A 97 17.31 6.32 6.03
CA CYS A 97 17.45 5.71 4.71
C CYS A 97 18.07 6.71 3.71
N PRO A 98 19.32 7.17 3.93
CA PRO A 98 19.88 8.32 3.20
C PRO A 98 20.00 8.10 1.69
N LYS A 99 20.05 6.84 1.24
CA LYS A 99 20.06 6.51 -0.19
C LYS A 99 18.70 6.72 -0.89
N ALA A 100 17.60 6.77 -0.14
CA ALA A 100 16.28 7.14 -0.66
C ALA A 100 16.14 8.67 -0.83
N GLU A 101 16.86 9.47 -0.05
CA GLU A 101 16.82 10.94 -0.11
C GLU A 101 17.22 11.48 -1.50
N GLY A 102 18.15 10.80 -2.18
CA GLY A 102 18.51 11.14 -3.55
C GLY A 102 17.32 11.08 -4.52
N HIS A 103 16.40 10.13 -4.33
CA HIS A 103 15.19 10.00 -5.14
C HIS A 103 14.14 11.04 -4.76
N LEU A 104 14.02 11.36 -3.47
CA LEU A 104 13.13 12.40 -2.96
C LEU A 104 13.38 13.78 -3.61
N ARG A 105 14.63 14.10 -3.94
CA ARG A 105 15.00 15.37 -4.59
C ARG A 105 14.49 15.49 -6.03
N HIS A 106 14.10 14.38 -6.67
CA HIS A 106 13.63 14.37 -8.05
C HIS A 106 12.10 14.35 -8.08
N ARG A 107 11.51 15.46 -8.53
CA ARG A 107 10.07 15.53 -8.79
C ARG A 107 9.68 14.67 -9.99
N GLN A 108 8.53 14.03 -9.90
CA GLN A 108 7.88 13.30 -10.97
C GLN A 108 6.53 13.94 -11.30
N GLU A 109 6.04 13.71 -12.51
CA GLU A 109 4.76 14.29 -12.97
C GLU A 109 3.58 13.74 -12.15
N GLU A 110 3.70 12.50 -11.69
CA GLU A 110 2.69 11.78 -10.91
C GLU A 110 2.78 12.07 -9.40
N ASP A 111 3.67 12.99 -8.98
CA ASP A 111 3.76 13.38 -7.58
C ASP A 111 2.47 14.04 -7.10
N LEU A 112 1.86 13.45 -6.07
CA LEU A 112 0.67 13.99 -5.45
C LEU A 112 0.96 15.41 -4.92
N PHE A 113 0.18 16.39 -5.39
CA PHE A 113 0.38 17.82 -5.11
C PHE A 113 1.78 18.36 -5.48
N GLY A 114 2.49 17.69 -6.41
CA GLY A 114 3.86 18.03 -6.76
C GLY A 114 4.88 17.77 -5.63
N GLN A 115 4.50 16.96 -4.63
CA GLN A 115 5.32 16.63 -3.48
C GLN A 115 5.86 15.20 -3.58
N PRO A 116 7.18 15.02 -3.80
CA PRO A 116 7.81 13.70 -3.93
C PRO A 116 7.60 12.78 -2.73
N GLY A 117 7.44 13.35 -1.53
CA GLY A 117 7.33 12.59 -0.29
C GLY A 117 6.17 11.58 -0.27
N TYR A 118 5.07 11.86 -0.98
CA TYR A 118 3.91 10.96 -1.03
C TYR A 118 4.18 9.64 -1.78
N ARG A 119 5.25 9.58 -2.58
CA ARG A 119 5.68 8.32 -3.21
C ARG A 119 6.35 7.38 -2.21
N PHE A 120 6.77 7.87 -1.05
CA PHE A 120 7.54 7.09 -0.09
C PHE A 120 6.67 6.54 1.04
N TRP A 121 6.93 5.28 1.38
CA TRP A 121 6.30 4.54 2.46
C TRP A 121 7.39 3.90 3.32
N PHE A 122 7.20 3.91 4.63
CA PHE A 122 8.15 3.34 5.58
C PHE A 122 7.49 2.19 6.33
N LEU A 123 8.16 1.03 6.33
CA LEU A 123 7.88 -0.03 7.28
C LEU A 123 8.64 0.29 8.57
N VAL A 124 7.89 0.55 9.63
CA VAL A 124 8.38 1.01 10.92
C VAL A 124 8.22 -0.12 11.92
N ARG A 125 9.31 -0.48 12.59
CA ARG A 125 9.34 -1.47 13.67
C ARG A 125 9.58 -0.76 14.98
N ASP A 126 8.67 -0.91 15.94
CA ASP A 126 8.80 -0.33 17.28
C ASP A 126 9.21 1.17 17.24
N ASN A 127 8.55 1.95 16.37
CA ASN A 127 8.81 3.37 16.06
C ASN A 127 10.12 3.71 15.34
N ALA A 128 10.90 2.73 14.88
CA ALA A 128 12.10 2.94 14.07
C ALA A 128 11.89 2.50 12.61
N PRO A 129 12.17 3.34 11.60
CA PRO A 129 12.15 2.92 10.20
C PRO A 129 13.12 1.77 9.95
N ALA A 130 12.63 0.69 9.35
CA ALA A 130 13.43 -0.50 9.01
C ALA A 130 13.56 -0.70 7.50
N LEU A 131 12.57 -0.26 6.72
CA LEU A 131 12.58 -0.30 5.27
C LEU A 131 11.87 0.94 4.70
N CYS A 132 12.47 1.56 3.71
CA CYS A 132 11.87 2.62 2.91
C CYS A 132 11.46 2.05 1.55
N LEU A 133 10.24 2.33 1.10
CA LEU A 133 9.71 1.91 -0.20
C LEU A 133 9.25 3.13 -0.98
N GLU A 134 9.47 3.11 -2.29
CA GLU A 134 9.00 4.15 -3.21
C GLU A 134 8.06 3.50 -4.23
N THR A 135 6.93 4.16 -4.51
CA THR A 135 5.90 3.66 -5.46
C THR A 135 6.39 3.53 -6.90
N THR A 136 7.60 4.00 -7.22
CA THR A 136 8.30 3.72 -8.49
C THR A 136 8.88 2.30 -8.55
N GLY A 137 8.70 1.49 -7.50
CA GLY A 137 9.12 0.09 -7.47
C GLY A 137 10.48 -0.16 -6.82
N HIS A 138 10.93 0.75 -5.96
CA HIS A 138 12.21 0.63 -5.27
C HIS A 138 12.02 0.47 -3.76
N ALA A 139 12.98 -0.19 -3.13
CA ALA A 139 13.09 -0.23 -1.67
C ALA A 139 14.54 -0.03 -1.23
N TRP A 140 14.71 0.47 -0.01
CA TRP A 140 15.99 0.63 0.67
C TRP A 140 15.90 0.14 2.10
N ASP A 141 16.92 -0.59 2.53
CA ASP A 141 17.13 -0.86 3.95
C ASP A 141 17.92 0.28 4.62
N THR A 142 18.04 0.20 5.95
CA THR A 142 18.78 1.19 6.75
C THR A 142 20.31 1.17 6.50
N SER A 143 20.84 0.11 5.87
CA SER A 143 22.24 0.06 5.42
C SER A 143 22.45 0.76 4.07
N GLY A 144 21.36 1.16 3.41
CA GLY A 144 21.36 1.85 2.13
C GLY A 144 21.39 0.91 0.91
N VAL A 145 21.22 -0.40 1.09
CA VAL A 145 21.09 -1.33 -0.03
C VAL A 145 19.78 -1.05 -0.74
N ARG A 146 19.86 -0.82 -2.05
CA ARG A 146 18.70 -0.59 -2.92
C ARG A 146 18.24 -1.89 -3.57
N PHE A 147 16.93 -2.09 -3.60
CA PHE A 147 16.26 -3.20 -4.26
C PHE A 147 15.33 -2.67 -5.36
N ASP A 148 15.32 -3.36 -6.50
CA ASP A 148 14.36 -3.15 -7.58
C ASP A 148 13.25 -4.20 -7.44
N LEU A 149 12.12 -3.78 -6.86
CA LEU A 149 11.01 -4.66 -6.55
C LEU A 149 10.34 -5.19 -7.81
N VAL A 150 10.31 -4.39 -8.88
CA VAL A 150 9.68 -4.76 -10.15
C VAL A 150 10.47 -5.87 -10.81
N LYS A 151 11.79 -5.71 -10.92
CA LYS A 151 12.68 -6.74 -11.48
C LYS A 151 12.63 -8.03 -10.68
N LEU A 152 12.64 -7.95 -9.34
CA LEU A 152 12.51 -9.11 -8.47
C LEU A 152 11.16 -9.81 -8.64
N TYR A 153 10.07 -9.04 -8.72
CA TYR A 153 8.73 -9.56 -8.93
C TYR A 153 8.59 -10.22 -10.30
N GLN A 154 9.09 -9.61 -11.37
CA GLN A 154 9.06 -10.16 -12.72
C GLN A 154 9.83 -11.48 -12.83
N ALA A 155 10.92 -11.65 -12.07
CA ALA A 155 11.68 -12.90 -12.08
C ALA A 155 10.93 -14.10 -11.47
N ARG A 156 9.92 -13.86 -10.61
CA ARG A 156 9.24 -14.91 -9.84
C ARG A 156 7.72 -14.95 -10.02
N HIS A 157 7.13 -13.87 -10.53
CA HIS A 157 5.68 -13.62 -10.61
C HIS A 157 4.92 -13.92 -9.31
N ARG A 158 5.60 -13.82 -8.17
CA ARG A 158 5.07 -14.08 -6.83
C ARG A 158 5.65 -13.04 -5.89
N ILE A 159 4.80 -12.43 -5.06
CA ILE A 159 5.24 -11.35 -4.16
C ILE A 159 6.05 -11.88 -2.97
N TRP A 160 5.71 -13.07 -2.47
CA TRP A 160 6.34 -13.61 -1.27
C TRP A 160 7.87 -13.83 -1.37
N PRO A 161 8.40 -14.42 -2.47
CA PRO A 161 9.84 -14.47 -2.67
C PRO A 161 10.53 -13.11 -2.68
N VAL A 162 9.85 -12.06 -3.16
CA VAL A 162 10.38 -10.68 -3.15
C VAL A 162 10.46 -10.18 -1.71
N VAL A 163 9.40 -10.37 -0.92
CA VAL A 163 9.38 -10.00 0.51
C VAL A 163 10.49 -10.71 1.27
N ASN A 164 10.61 -12.05 1.15
CA ASN A 164 11.68 -12.79 1.83
C ASN A 164 13.08 -12.31 1.44
N PHE A 165 13.30 -12.03 0.15
CA PHE A 165 14.62 -11.61 -0.33
C PHE A 165 15.02 -10.21 0.14
N VAL A 166 14.06 -9.29 0.23
CA VAL A 166 14.30 -7.88 0.60
C VAL A 166 14.24 -7.70 2.12
N ALA A 167 13.20 -8.22 2.77
CA ALA A 167 12.98 -8.03 4.20
C ALA A 167 13.88 -8.92 5.07
N ARG A 168 14.29 -10.10 4.60
CA ARG A 168 15.27 -10.99 5.27
C ARG A 168 15.05 -11.10 6.79
N ASP A 169 15.97 -10.54 7.57
CA ASP A 169 16.05 -10.58 9.03
C ASP A 169 14.99 -9.70 9.72
N LEU A 170 14.16 -8.99 8.95
CA LEU A 170 13.02 -8.23 9.45
C LEU A 170 11.76 -9.08 9.62
N LEU A 171 11.72 -10.27 9.01
CA LEU A 171 10.61 -11.20 9.17
C LEU A 171 10.76 -11.98 10.50
N PRO A 172 9.64 -12.27 11.19
CA PRO A 172 9.64 -13.01 12.45
C PRO A 172 10.07 -14.48 12.29
#